data_AF-A0A445EGS3-F1
#
_entry.id   AF-A0A445EGS3-F1
#
_cell.length_a   1.000
_cell.length_b   1.000
_cell.length_c   1.000
_cell.angle_alpha   90.00
_cell.angle_beta   90.00
_cell.angle_gamma   90.00
#
_symmetry.space_group_name_H-M   'P 1'
#
loop_
_entity.id
_entity.type
_entity.pdbx_description
1 polymer ?
#
loop_
_entity_poly.entity_id
_entity_poly.type
_entity_poly.pdbx_seq_one_letter_code
_entity_poly.pdbx_strand_id
1 'polypeptide(L)'
;MTTNLVECINYVLKGAHNLPVTAIVRSTFYRLNELFTRKSTDAYERLRNGFTYSKFTTKRVEESFRRAGNIVVNRFDRRNEMFEVERLLCHHMLACCANQRLDWQVYVHDVYKMSEICKVYKGEFVPMGDPSTWDRYEGAKVIANWTLRRATKGRPKSTRYLNEMDSRDMRGPRRCTICGREGHSRSRCPQCAGPSSVRSH
;
A
#
# COMPACT_ATOMS: atom_id res chain seq x y z
N MET A 1 -1.27 8.04 6.93
CA MET A 1 -1.66 7.02 5.94
C MET A 1 -0.63 5.92 6.04
N THR A 2 -0.88 4.91 6.88
CA THR A 2 -0.01 3.73 7.05
C THR A 2 -0.62 2.60 6.21
N THR A 3 -0.53 2.70 4.89
CA THR A 3 -0.72 1.51 4.06
C THR A 3 0.48 0.61 4.35
N ASN A 4 0.25 -0.41 5.16
CA ASN A 4 1.24 -1.41 5.51
C ASN A 4 1.93 -1.87 4.22
N LEU A 5 3.26 -1.79 4.16
CA LEU A 5 4.05 -2.16 2.99
C LEU A 5 3.63 -3.55 2.44
N VAL A 6 3.28 -4.45 3.35
CA VAL A 6 2.78 -5.80 3.05
C VAL A 6 1.46 -5.77 2.28
N GLU A 7 0.54 -4.85 2.58
CA GLU A 7 -0.72 -4.70 1.85
C GLU A 7 -0.50 -4.14 0.45
N CYS A 8 0.41 -3.18 0.28
CA CYS A 8 0.81 -2.69 -1.04
C CYS A 8 1.42 -3.80 -1.90
N ILE A 9 2.33 -4.59 -1.32
CA ILE A 9 2.95 -5.73 -2.02
C ILE A 9 1.88 -6.78 -2.38
N ASN A 10 1.00 -7.13 -1.45
CA ASN A 10 -0.10 -8.06 -1.72
C ASN A 10 -1.06 -7.56 -2.80
N TYR A 11 -1.33 -6.25 -2.87
CA TYR A 11 -2.15 -5.67 -3.91
C TYR A 11 -1.50 -5.80 -5.29
N VAL A 12 -0.19 -5.51 -5.40
CA VAL A 12 0.58 -5.67 -6.64
C VAL A 12 0.58 -7.14 -7.10
N LEU A 13 0.66 -8.08 -6.16
CA LEU A 13 0.79 -9.51 -6.44
C LEU A 13 -0.55 -10.25 -6.63
N LYS A 14 -1.69 -9.65 -6.26
CA LYS A 14 -3.00 -10.31 -6.20
C LYS A 14 -3.42 -11.05 -7.49
N GLY A 15 -3.02 -10.55 -8.67
CA GLY A 15 -3.27 -11.19 -9.96
C GLY A 15 -2.23 -12.22 -10.40
N ALA A 16 -1.08 -12.27 -9.74
CA ALA A 16 0.06 -13.11 -10.08
C ALA A 16 0.23 -14.31 -9.13
N HIS A 17 -0.55 -14.41 -8.05
CA HIS A 17 -0.39 -15.45 -7.01
C HIS A 17 -0.45 -16.90 -7.52
N ASN A 18 -1.06 -17.15 -8.68
CA ASN A 18 -1.16 -18.49 -9.28
C ASN A 18 -0.18 -18.72 -10.44
N LEU A 19 0.71 -17.75 -10.71
CA LEU A 19 1.68 -17.85 -11.80
C LEU A 19 2.98 -18.54 -11.34
N PRO A 20 3.75 -19.14 -12.26
CA PRO A 20 5.11 -19.57 -11.98
C PRO A 20 5.93 -18.42 -11.35
N VAL A 21 6.84 -18.72 -10.42
CA VAL A 21 7.66 -17.71 -9.72
C VAL A 21 8.35 -16.77 -10.70
N THR A 22 8.84 -17.30 -11.82
CA THR A 22 9.45 -16.53 -12.90
C THR A 22 8.50 -15.51 -13.52
N ALA A 23 7.23 -15.87 -13.73
CA ALA A 23 6.20 -14.98 -14.24
C ALA A 23 5.78 -13.93 -13.20
N ILE A 24 5.78 -14.27 -11.90
CA ILE A 24 5.58 -13.30 -10.82
C ILE A 24 6.69 -12.25 -10.84
N VAL A 25 7.95 -12.69 -10.79
CA VAL A 25 9.13 -11.80 -10.80
C VAL A 25 9.11 -10.89 -12.02
N ARG A 26 8.86 -11.46 -13.21
CA ARG A 26 8.75 -10.70 -14.45
C ARG A 26 7.61 -9.68 -14.42
N SER A 27 6.43 -10.07 -13.94
CA SER A 27 5.28 -9.16 -13.83
C SER A 27 5.53 -8.03 -12.83
N THR A 28 6.12 -8.33 -11.67
CA THR A 28 6.48 -7.33 -10.67
C THR A 28 7.50 -6.35 -11.22
N PHE A 29 8.54 -6.83 -11.90
CA PHE A 29 9.56 -5.99 -12.52
C PHE A 29 8.95 -4.98 -13.50
N TYR A 30 8.17 -5.46 -14.48
CA TYR A 30 7.60 -4.57 -15.50
C TYR A 30 6.57 -3.59 -14.92
N ARG A 31 5.73 -4.03 -13.98
CA ARG A 31 4.76 -3.14 -13.30
C ARG A 31 5.44 -2.05 -12.47
N LEU A 32 6.53 -2.40 -11.79
CA LEU A 32 7.32 -1.42 -11.04
C LEU A 32 8.00 -0.44 -11.98
N ASN A 33 8.61 -0.92 -13.07
CA ASN A 33 9.23 -0.05 -14.06
C ASN A 33 8.22 0.93 -14.66
N GLU A 34 7.05 0.44 -15.11
CA GLU A 34 5.97 1.28 -15.62
C GLU A 34 5.52 2.34 -14.59
N LEU A 35 5.36 1.94 -13.33
CA LEU A 35 5.01 2.85 -12.24
C LEU A 35 6.08 3.93 -12.04
N PHE A 36 7.36 3.55 -12.00
CA PHE A 36 8.47 4.48 -11.79
C PHE A 36 8.62 5.44 -12.96
N THR A 37 8.55 4.95 -14.21
CA THR A 37 8.58 5.80 -15.40
C THR A 37 7.45 6.82 -15.38
N ARG A 38 6.21 6.38 -15.14
CA ARG A 38 5.06 7.29 -15.04
C ARG A 38 5.25 8.31 -13.92
N LYS A 39 5.70 7.88 -12.74
CA LYS A 39 5.95 8.78 -11.60
C LYS A 39 7.09 9.77 -11.87
N SER A 40 8.11 9.35 -12.60
CA SER A 40 9.20 10.20 -13.06
C SER A 40 8.68 11.30 -13.97
N THR A 41 7.92 10.93 -15.02
CA THR A 41 7.29 11.89 -15.94
C THR A 41 6.40 12.88 -15.19
N ASP A 42 5.48 12.38 -14.35
CA ASP A 42 4.60 13.23 -13.52
C ASP A 42 5.39 14.23 -12.66
N ALA A 43 6.52 13.79 -12.08
CA ALA A 43 7.35 14.61 -11.23
C ALA A 43 8.09 15.70 -12.03
N TYR A 44 8.71 15.34 -13.16
CA TYR A 44 9.42 16.29 -14.01
C TYR A 44 8.47 17.29 -14.68
N GLU A 45 7.29 16.86 -15.15
CA GLU A 45 6.28 17.78 -15.69
C GLU A 45 5.83 18.79 -14.64
N ARG A 46 5.60 18.34 -13.41
CA ARG A 46 5.21 19.21 -12.31
C ARG A 46 6.30 20.23 -11.97
N LEU A 47 7.56 19.79 -11.95
CA LEU A 47 8.71 20.68 -11.78
C LEU A 47 8.81 21.70 -12.92
N ARG A 48 8.63 21.26 -14.18
CA ARG A 48 8.63 22.11 -15.39
C ARG A 48 7.51 23.15 -15.37
N ASN A 49 6.36 22.79 -14.82
CA ASN A 49 5.23 23.71 -14.63
C ASN A 49 5.43 24.68 -13.45
N GLY A 50 6.60 24.71 -12.81
CA GLY A 50 6.96 25.67 -11.77
C GLY A 50 6.46 25.32 -10.36
N PHE A 51 5.88 24.13 -10.16
CA PHE A 51 5.42 23.73 -8.83
C PHE A 51 6.61 23.31 -7.95
N THR A 52 6.77 24.00 -6.82
CA THR A 52 7.84 23.70 -5.84
C THR A 52 7.59 22.39 -5.09
N TYR A 53 6.33 22.02 -4.86
CA TYR A 53 5.95 20.89 -4.02
C TYR A 53 5.07 19.86 -4.72
N SER A 54 5.07 18.63 -4.19
CA SER A 54 4.19 17.55 -4.65
C SER A 54 2.70 17.88 -4.50
N LYS A 55 1.86 17.24 -5.31
CA LYS A 55 0.39 17.28 -5.23
C LYS A 55 -0.12 17.03 -3.80
N PHE A 56 0.51 16.07 -3.13
CA PHE A 56 0.19 15.70 -1.75
C PHE A 56 0.56 16.80 -0.76
N THR A 57 1.78 17.33 -0.86
CA THR A 57 2.28 18.40 0.02
C THR A 57 1.45 19.66 -0.13
N THR A 58 1.19 20.10 -1.37
CA THR A 58 0.35 21.27 -1.65
C THR A 58 -1.03 21.12 -1.01
N LYS A 59 -1.70 19.98 -1.24
CA LYS A 59 -3.03 19.72 -0.66
C LYS A 59 -3.02 19.75 0.87
N ARG A 60 -1.98 19.19 1.52
CA ARG A 60 -1.86 19.20 2.98
C ARG A 60 -1.61 20.59 3.53
N VAL A 61 -0.80 21.40 2.85
CA VAL A 61 -0.54 22.79 3.24
C VAL A 61 -1.82 23.61 3.11
N GLU A 62 -2.54 23.52 1.98
CA GLU A 62 -3.83 24.18 1.76
C GLU A 62 -4.86 23.81 2.84
N GLU A 63 -4.98 22.51 3.14
CA GLU A 63 -5.89 22.05 4.20
C GLU A 63 -5.50 22.58 5.57
N SER A 64 -4.20 22.66 5.85
CA SER A 64 -3.68 23.18 7.11
C SER A 64 -3.91 24.69 7.23
N PHE A 65 -3.75 25.45 6.13
CA PHE A 65 -4.13 26.86 6.08
C PHE A 65 -5.62 27.09 6.29
N ARG A 66 -6.47 26.26 5.68
CA ARG A 66 -7.92 26.33 5.88
C ARG A 66 -8.31 26.13 7.35
N ARG A 67 -7.61 25.24 8.06
CA ARG A 67 -7.81 25.02 9.50
C ARG A 67 -7.20 26.14 10.35
N ALA A 68 -6.08 26.72 9.91
CA ALA A 68 -5.40 27.83 10.56
C ALA A 68 -6.23 29.12 10.60
N GLY A 69 -7.09 29.36 9.60
CA GLY A 69 -7.94 30.56 9.53
C GLY A 69 -8.87 30.75 10.73
N ASN A 70 -9.15 29.69 11.50
CA ASN A 70 -9.98 29.74 12.71
C ASN A 70 -9.16 29.82 14.01
N ILE A 71 -7.83 29.88 13.94
CA ILE A 71 -6.95 29.88 15.11
C ILE A 71 -6.61 31.32 15.48
N VAL A 72 -7.00 31.74 16.68
CA VAL A 72 -6.55 33.00 17.28
C VAL A 72 -5.21 32.74 17.98
N VAL A 73 -4.15 33.39 17.50
CA VAL A 73 -2.79 33.25 18.04
C VAL A 73 -2.54 34.34 19.08
N ASN A 74 -2.62 34.00 20.37
CA ASN A 74 -2.19 34.88 21.46
C ASN A 74 -0.68 34.73 21.70
N ARG A 75 0.08 35.83 21.72
CA ARG A 75 1.53 35.81 21.98
C ARG A 75 1.79 35.51 23.46
N PHE A 76 2.40 34.35 23.76
CA PHE A 76 2.82 33.97 25.11
C PHE A 76 4.32 33.64 25.11
N ASP A 77 5.11 34.61 25.57
CA ASP A 77 6.56 34.59 25.93
C ASP A 77 7.61 34.05 24.92
N ARG A 78 8.73 34.76 24.82
CA ARG A 78 9.71 34.78 23.71
C ARG A 78 10.93 33.87 23.92
N ARG A 79 10.90 32.89 24.84
CA ARG A 79 12.15 32.24 25.33
C ARG A 79 12.39 30.77 24.98
N ASN A 80 11.37 29.98 24.65
CA ASN A 80 11.54 28.52 24.55
C ASN A 80 10.97 27.93 23.25
N GLU A 81 11.24 28.53 22.08
CA GLU A 81 10.76 28.16 20.73
C GLU A 81 11.09 26.71 20.28
N MET A 82 10.64 25.69 21.01
CA MET A 82 10.94 24.29 20.73
C MET A 82 9.62 23.55 20.44
N PHE A 83 9.43 23.22 19.16
CA PHE A 83 8.30 22.40 18.71
C PHE A 83 8.84 21.16 18.01
N GLU A 84 8.33 19.99 18.37
CA GLU A 84 8.52 18.77 17.59
C GLU A 84 7.61 18.83 16.36
N VAL A 85 8.22 18.95 15.19
CA VAL A 85 7.51 19.08 13.91
C VAL A 85 7.56 17.74 13.20
N GLU A 86 6.43 17.02 13.20
CA GLU A 86 6.19 15.99 12.19
C GLU A 86 6.43 16.63 10.82
N ARG A 87 7.09 15.88 9.92
CA ARG A 87 7.78 16.37 8.71
C ARG A 87 6.97 17.32 7.78
N LEU A 88 5.66 17.49 7.99
CA LEU A 88 4.80 18.51 7.35
C LEU A 88 4.18 19.45 8.41
N LEU A 89 4.19 20.76 8.11
CA LEU A 89 3.71 21.80 9.03
C LEU A 89 2.29 21.56 9.52
N CYS A 90 2.10 21.71 10.84
CA CYS A 90 0.78 21.70 11.44
C CYS A 90 0.07 23.06 11.22
N HIS A 91 -1.26 23.05 11.28
CA HIS A 91 -2.08 24.27 11.17
C HIS A 91 -1.74 25.35 12.21
N HIS A 92 -1.26 25.00 13.41
CA HIS A 92 -0.79 25.98 14.41
C HIS A 92 0.46 26.73 13.95
N MET A 93 1.44 26.01 13.40
CA MET A 93 2.67 26.61 12.87
C MET A 93 2.35 27.56 11.71
N LEU A 94 1.45 27.16 10.81
CA LEU A 94 0.99 28.03 9.72
C LEU A 94 0.24 29.28 10.21
N ALA A 95 -0.59 29.15 11.25
CA ALA A 95 -1.26 30.28 11.88
C ALA A 95 -0.24 31.27 12.50
N CYS A 96 0.78 30.75 13.19
CA CYS A 96 1.88 31.55 13.73
C CYS A 96 2.64 32.28 12.61
N CYS A 97 3.01 31.58 11.54
CA CYS A 97 3.69 32.19 10.39
C CYS A 97 2.84 33.29 9.75
N ALA A 98 1.54 33.06 9.55
CA ALA A 98 0.62 34.06 9.00
C ALA A 98 0.53 35.31 9.90
N ASN A 99 0.37 35.11 11.21
CA ASN A 99 0.29 36.20 12.18
C ASN A 99 1.60 37.00 12.29
N GLN A 100 2.75 36.32 12.18
CA GLN A 100 4.08 36.93 12.29
C GLN A 100 4.67 37.38 10.95
N ARG A 101 3.94 37.20 9.83
CA ARG A 101 4.43 37.45 8.47
C ARG A 101 5.73 36.72 8.13
N LEU A 102 5.90 35.51 8.67
CA LEU A 102 7.03 34.64 8.35
C LEU A 102 6.71 33.78 7.14
N ASP A 103 7.72 33.51 6.31
CA ASP A 103 7.58 32.55 5.22
C ASP A 103 7.55 31.12 5.78
N TRP A 104 6.41 30.47 5.64
CA TRP A 104 6.21 29.10 6.10
C TRP A 104 7.05 28.10 5.29
N GLN A 105 7.45 28.42 4.06
CA GLN A 105 8.17 27.51 3.19
C GLN A 105 9.54 27.12 3.75
N VAL A 106 10.16 28.00 4.54
CA VAL A 106 11.45 27.77 5.22
C VAL A 106 11.39 26.57 6.18
N TYR A 107 10.20 26.26 6.69
CA TYR A 107 9.98 25.18 7.65
C TYR A 107 9.56 23.87 6.99
N VAL A 108 9.31 23.84 5.67
CA VAL A 108 9.02 22.59 4.97
C VAL A 108 10.32 21.91 4.58
N HIS A 109 10.49 20.68 5.07
CA HIS A 109 11.68 19.90 4.76
C HIS A 109 11.82 19.64 3.26
N ASP A 110 13.04 19.77 2.75
CA ASP A 110 13.41 19.58 1.34
C ASP A 110 12.95 18.27 0.72
N VAL A 111 12.74 17.19 1.49
CA VAL A 111 12.24 15.90 0.99
C VAL A 111 10.87 16.02 0.30
N TYR A 112 10.14 17.11 0.54
CA TYR A 112 8.86 17.39 -0.12
C TYR A 112 8.97 18.28 -1.36
N LYS A 113 10.16 18.85 -1.62
CA LYS A 113 10.41 19.66 -2.81
C LYS A 113 10.47 18.76 -4.04
N MET A 114 9.94 19.26 -5.14
CA MET A 114 9.96 18.55 -6.42
C MET A 114 11.38 18.21 -6.88
N SER A 115 12.38 19.04 -6.55
CA SER A 115 13.79 18.74 -6.83
C SER A 115 14.26 17.42 -6.23
N GLU A 116 13.92 17.15 -4.97
CA GLU A 116 14.29 15.90 -4.29
C GLU A 116 13.44 14.73 -4.79
N ILE A 117 12.16 14.95 -5.04
CA ILE A 117 11.27 13.91 -5.58
C ILE A 117 11.73 13.45 -6.97
N CYS A 118 12.16 14.37 -7.84
CA CYS A 118 12.72 14.02 -9.14
C CYS A 118 13.99 13.15 -9.02
N LYS A 119 14.83 13.37 -7.99
CA LYS A 119 16.01 12.52 -7.75
C LYS A 119 15.62 11.09 -7.41
N VAL A 120 14.55 10.88 -6.63
CA VAL A 120 14.04 9.54 -6.29
C VAL A 120 13.68 8.75 -7.55
N TYR A 121 13.12 9.42 -8.57
CA TYR A 121 12.68 8.80 -9.82
C TYR A 121 13.68 8.97 -10.98
N LYS A 122 14.91 9.40 -10.71
CA LYS A 122 15.97 9.53 -11.71
C LYS A 122 16.57 8.17 -12.12
N GLY A 123 16.50 7.18 -11.22
CA GLY A 123 17.05 5.85 -11.48
C GLY A 123 16.34 5.14 -12.63
N GLU A 124 17.13 4.53 -13.52
CA GLU A 124 16.64 3.70 -14.60
C GLU A 124 16.72 2.23 -14.20
N PHE A 125 15.68 1.46 -14.52
CA PHE A 125 15.74 0.01 -14.36
C PHE A 125 16.48 -0.59 -15.55
N VAL A 126 17.51 -1.39 -15.28
CA VAL A 126 18.15 -2.21 -16.32
C VAL A 126 17.12 -3.25 -16.79
N PRO A 127 16.77 -3.29 -18.08
CA PRO A 127 15.86 -4.30 -18.60
C PRO A 127 16.34 -5.70 -18.24
N MET A 128 15.39 -6.57 -17.85
CA MET A 128 15.70 -7.97 -17.66
C MET A 128 16.21 -8.55 -18.99
N GLY A 129 17.46 -9.02 -19.00
CA GLY A 129 18.09 -9.61 -20.18
C GLY A 129 17.39 -10.88 -20.65
N ASP A 130 17.68 -11.31 -21.88
CA ASP A 130 17.10 -12.54 -22.42
C ASP A 130 17.51 -13.76 -21.58
N PRO A 131 16.59 -14.66 -21.20
CA PRO A 131 16.94 -15.83 -20.40
C PRO A 131 18.04 -16.72 -20.99
N SER A 132 18.27 -16.68 -22.31
CA SER A 132 19.36 -17.44 -22.95
C SER A 132 20.74 -16.87 -22.68
N THR A 133 20.85 -15.59 -22.29
CA THR A 133 22.12 -14.94 -21.97
C THR A 133 22.45 -15.00 -20.48
N TRP A 134 21.60 -15.64 -19.66
CA TRP A 134 21.83 -15.74 -18.23
C TRP A 134 22.85 -16.84 -17.94
N ASP A 135 23.80 -16.55 -17.06
CA ASP A 135 24.74 -17.56 -16.58
C ASP A 135 24.00 -18.73 -15.93
N ARG A 136 24.59 -19.92 -16.05
CA ARG A 136 24.05 -21.11 -15.39
C ARG A 136 24.04 -20.85 -13.88
N TYR A 137 22.89 -21.05 -13.25
CA TYR A 137 22.79 -20.91 -11.80
C TYR A 137 23.63 -21.98 -11.10
N GLU A 138 24.74 -21.57 -10.46
CA GLU A 138 25.64 -22.42 -9.67
C GLU A 138 25.34 -22.39 -8.16
N GLY A 139 24.30 -21.66 -7.74
CA GLY A 139 23.98 -21.50 -6.31
C GLY A 139 23.30 -22.72 -5.66
N ALA A 140 22.99 -22.58 -4.38
CA ALA A 140 22.40 -23.63 -3.57
C ALA A 140 21.05 -24.10 -4.14
N LYS A 141 20.93 -25.41 -4.39
CA LYS A 141 19.66 -26.02 -4.80
C LYS A 141 18.73 -26.07 -3.59
N VAL A 142 17.68 -25.26 -3.59
CA VAL A 142 16.63 -25.32 -2.57
C VAL A 142 15.83 -26.61 -2.78
N ILE A 143 16.11 -27.62 -1.95
CA ILE A 143 15.40 -28.88 -1.93
C ILE A 143 14.44 -28.84 -0.75
N ALA A 144 13.17 -29.13 -1.00
CA ALA A 144 12.20 -29.25 0.08
C ALA A 144 12.64 -30.37 1.02
N ASN A 145 12.74 -30.07 2.32
CA ASN A 145 13.11 -31.07 3.30
C ASN A 145 12.03 -32.17 3.34
N TRP A 146 12.39 -33.38 2.90
CA TRP A 146 11.48 -34.52 2.82
C TRP A 146 10.91 -34.91 4.18
N THR A 147 11.66 -34.75 5.27
CA THR A 147 11.18 -35.11 6.62
C THR A 147 10.13 -34.15 7.17
N LEU A 148 10.11 -32.91 6.65
CA LEU A 148 9.11 -31.89 7.00
C LEU A 148 7.94 -31.87 6.01
N ARG A 149 7.93 -32.77 5.02
CA ARG A 149 6.85 -32.88 4.04
C ARG A 149 5.62 -33.48 4.70
N ARG A 150 4.53 -32.72 4.76
CA ARG A 150 3.26 -33.20 5.32
C ARG A 150 2.69 -34.34 4.47
N ALA A 151 2.37 -35.46 5.12
CA ALA A 151 1.78 -36.63 4.48
C ALA A 151 0.28 -36.44 4.15
N THR A 152 -0.45 -35.68 4.96
CA THR A 152 -1.90 -35.47 4.81
C THR A 152 -2.22 -34.23 3.97
N LYS A 153 -3.12 -34.43 3.00
CA LYS A 153 -3.65 -33.36 2.14
C LYS A 153 -4.61 -32.48 2.93
N GLY A 154 -4.37 -31.16 2.95
CA GLY A 154 -5.30 -30.19 3.55
C GLY A 154 -4.60 -28.98 4.19
N ARG A 155 -5.41 -28.00 4.61
CA ARG A 155 -4.94 -26.84 5.37
C ARG A 155 -4.50 -27.32 6.77
N PRO A 156 -3.31 -26.95 7.26
CA PRO A 156 -2.92 -27.23 8.63
C PRO A 156 -3.95 -26.67 9.61
N LYS A 157 -4.24 -27.42 10.68
CA LYS A 157 -5.02 -26.87 11.79
C LYS A 157 -4.29 -25.62 12.30
N SER A 158 -5.00 -24.51 12.35
CA SER A 158 -4.45 -23.26 12.87
C SER A 158 -4.04 -23.47 14.31
N THR A 159 -2.76 -23.22 14.61
CA THR A 159 -2.26 -23.16 15.99
C THR A 159 -2.36 -21.74 16.56
N ARG A 160 -2.75 -20.76 15.74
CA ARG A 160 -2.94 -19.39 16.19
C ARG A 160 -4.14 -19.31 17.13
N TYR A 161 -3.91 -18.81 18.34
CA TYR A 161 -4.97 -18.44 19.27
C TYR A 161 -5.85 -17.36 18.64
N LEU A 162 -7.17 -17.61 18.61
CA LEU A 162 -8.16 -16.64 18.16
C LEU A 162 -8.20 -15.49 19.16
N ASN A 163 -8.07 -14.25 18.67
CA ASN A 163 -8.21 -13.05 19.50
C ASN A 163 -9.47 -12.26 19.13
N GLU A 164 -9.74 -11.16 19.83
CA GLU A 164 -10.94 -10.35 19.62
C GLU A 164 -11.09 -9.80 18.19
N MET A 165 -9.99 -9.62 17.44
CA MET A 165 -10.05 -9.19 16.03
C MET A 165 -10.51 -10.30 15.07
N ASP A 166 -10.45 -11.56 15.50
CA ASP A 166 -10.92 -12.71 14.73
C ASP A 166 -12.38 -13.06 15.03
N SER A 167 -12.92 -12.58 16.15
CA SER A 167 -14.35 -12.63 16.47
C SER A 167 -15.12 -11.92 15.37
N ARG A 168 -16.09 -12.61 14.77
CA ARG A 168 -16.83 -12.13 13.61
C ARG A 168 -18.11 -11.41 14.00
N ASP A 169 -18.09 -10.66 15.09
CA ASP A 169 -19.29 -10.14 15.74
C ASP A 169 -20.03 -9.05 14.94
N MET A 170 -19.45 -8.58 13.82
CA MET A 170 -20.02 -7.52 12.98
C MET A 170 -20.48 -7.95 11.59
N ARG A 171 -20.48 -9.26 11.26
CA ARG A 171 -21.13 -9.71 10.03
C ARG A 171 -22.54 -10.18 10.37
N GLY A 172 -23.53 -9.45 9.84
CA GLY A 172 -24.94 -9.84 9.92
C GLY A 172 -25.18 -11.29 9.48
N PRO A 173 -26.36 -11.85 9.79
CA PRO A 173 -26.60 -13.27 9.64
C PRO A 173 -26.29 -13.74 8.22
N ARG A 174 -25.57 -14.86 8.10
CA ARG A 174 -25.19 -15.37 6.78
C ARG A 174 -26.44 -15.77 6.01
N ARG A 175 -26.67 -15.10 4.90
CA ARG A 175 -27.71 -15.44 3.92
C ARG A 175 -27.20 -16.48 2.94
N CYS A 176 -28.05 -17.43 2.61
CA CYS A 176 -27.77 -18.40 1.58
C CYS A 176 -27.59 -17.68 0.23
N THR A 177 -26.48 -17.92 -0.46
CA THR A 177 -26.20 -17.28 -1.76
C THR A 177 -27.09 -17.79 -2.90
N ILE A 178 -27.87 -18.85 -2.67
CA ILE A 178 -28.83 -19.39 -3.66
C ILE A 178 -30.20 -18.75 -3.48
N CYS A 179 -30.75 -18.82 -2.27
CA CYS A 179 -32.14 -18.40 -2.01
C CYS A 179 -32.29 -17.13 -1.17
N GLY A 180 -31.19 -16.54 -0.71
CA GLY A 180 -31.17 -15.31 0.08
C GLY A 180 -31.65 -15.44 1.54
N ARG A 181 -32.14 -16.61 1.96
CA ARG A 181 -32.66 -16.82 3.34
C ARG A 181 -31.55 -17.17 4.32
N GLU A 182 -31.76 -16.79 5.57
CA GLU A 182 -30.87 -17.08 6.70
C GLU A 182 -31.13 -18.50 7.24
N GLY A 183 -30.21 -19.02 8.06
CA GLY A 183 -30.36 -20.33 8.72
C GLY A 183 -29.76 -21.54 7.99
N HIS A 184 -29.26 -21.39 6.76
CA HIS A 184 -28.54 -22.47 6.07
C HIS A 184 -27.46 -21.95 5.12
N SER A 185 -26.43 -22.77 4.89
CA SER A 185 -25.40 -22.50 3.88
C SER A 185 -25.87 -22.92 2.49
N ARG A 186 -25.21 -22.41 1.44
CA ARG A 186 -25.41 -22.81 0.04
C ARG A 186 -25.55 -24.32 -0.14
N SER A 187 -24.66 -25.09 0.48
CA SER A 187 -24.62 -26.56 0.39
C SER A 187 -25.80 -27.31 1.03
N ARG A 188 -26.58 -26.64 1.87
CA ARG A 188 -27.77 -27.19 2.54
C ARG A 188 -29.05 -26.45 2.12
N CYS A 189 -28.98 -25.72 1.00
CA CYS A 189 -30.14 -25.02 0.48
C CYS A 189 -31.15 -26.03 -0.10
N PRO A 190 -32.44 -25.96 0.25
CA PRO A 190 -33.48 -26.80 -0.36
C PRO A 190 -33.59 -26.62 -1.88
N GLN A 191 -33.14 -25.46 -2.38
CA GLN A 191 -33.08 -25.13 -3.81
C GLN A 191 -31.72 -25.51 -4.44
N CYS A 192 -30.82 -26.13 -3.68
CA CYS A 192 -29.59 -26.67 -4.24
C CYS A 192 -29.98 -27.93 -5.02
N ALA A 193 -29.91 -27.88 -6.35
CA ALA A 193 -30.00 -29.08 -7.17
C ALA A 193 -28.99 -30.12 -6.65
N GLY A 194 -29.50 -31.30 -6.27
CA GLY A 194 -28.69 -32.38 -5.71
C GLY A 194 -27.62 -32.88 -6.69
N PRO A 195 -26.65 -33.69 -6.22
CA PRO A 195 -25.58 -34.19 -7.06
C PRO A 195 -26.16 -35.11 -8.14
N SER A 196 -25.83 -34.85 -9.40
CA SER A 196 -26.06 -35.78 -10.50
C SER A 196 -25.20 -37.03 -10.29
N SER A 197 -25.74 -38.02 -9.56
CA SER A 197 -25.18 -39.37 -9.47
C SER A 197 -26.05 -40.35 -10.24
N VAL A 198 -25.84 -40.47 -11.56
CA VAL A 198 -26.02 -41.73 -12.29
C VAL A 198 -25.05 -41.73 -13.47
N ARG A 199 -23.95 -42.48 -13.36
CA ARG A 199 -23.26 -43.06 -14.52
C ARG A 199 -23.20 -44.55 -14.27
N SER A 200 -24.14 -45.26 -14.87
CA SER A 200 -24.25 -46.71 -14.89
C SER A 200 -23.32 -47.26 -15.99
N HIS A 201 -22.61 -48.34 -15.64
CA HIS A 201 -21.84 -49.30 -16.47
C HIS A 201 -20.77 -48.75 -17.42
#